data_AF-A0A838U7S0-F1
#
_entry.id   AF-A0A838U7S0-F1
#
_cell.length_a   1.000
_cell.length_b   1.000
_cell.length_c   1.000
_cell.angle_alpha   90.00
_cell.angle_beta   90.00
_cell.angle_gamma   90.00
#
_symmetry.space_group_name_H-M   'P 1'
#
loop_
_entity.id
_entity.type
_entity.pdbx_description
1 polymer ?
#
loop_
_entity_poly.entity_id
_entity_poly.type
_entity_poly.pdbx_seq_one_letter_code
_entity_poly.pdbx_strand_id
1 'polypeptide(L)'
;MITRSGSNQFHGAVHAHHRNDATLANSWFNNRAGVPRGDLRRNLFGGRLGGPVVKDRLFFFYNYEGLRETRATSVVRTVPTASLAAGNIQFVDNTGQNWTINTQQINTFTLGGAPVVDVNPLVTALFQSAVARYPVNDLTVGDGRNSGGLLAPSNARIRPRI
;
A
#
# COMPACT_ATOMS: atom_id res chain seq x y z
N MET A 1 -19.29 22.82 23.51
CA MET A 1 -17.98 23.53 23.52
C MET A 1 -18.04 24.53 24.66
N ILE A 2 -17.17 24.42 25.66
CA ILE A 2 -17.14 25.30 26.84
C ILE A 2 -15.76 25.95 26.89
N THR A 3 -15.71 27.26 26.72
CA THR A 3 -14.51 28.08 26.91
C THR A 3 -14.31 28.27 28.42
N ARG A 4 -13.10 28.04 28.92
CA ARG A 4 -12.81 28.21 30.36
C ARG A 4 -12.90 29.68 30.77
N SER A 5 -13.46 29.93 31.96
CA SER A 5 -13.40 31.24 32.62
C SER A 5 -11.98 31.54 33.12
N GLY A 6 -11.62 32.83 33.18
CA GLY A 6 -10.35 33.30 33.73
C GLY A 6 -10.17 32.87 35.19
N SER A 7 -8.96 32.44 35.54
CA SER A 7 -8.56 32.11 36.91
C SER A 7 -7.42 33.01 37.35
N ASN A 8 -7.43 33.44 38.61
CA ASN A 8 -6.31 34.16 39.23
C ASN A 8 -5.12 33.24 39.59
N GLN A 9 -5.24 31.94 39.36
CA GLN A 9 -4.20 30.97 39.58
C GLN A 9 -3.72 30.39 38.25
N PHE A 10 -2.41 30.23 38.12
CA PHE A 10 -1.84 29.49 37.00
C PHE A 10 -2.31 28.04 37.05
N HIS A 11 -2.84 27.55 35.95
CA HIS A 11 -3.21 26.14 35.80
C HIS A 11 -2.79 25.62 34.43
N GLY A 12 -2.23 24.43 34.42
CA GLY A 12 -1.87 23.74 33.20
C GLY A 12 -2.25 22.27 33.27
N ALA A 13 -2.29 21.63 32.11
CA ALA A 13 -2.36 20.18 32.01
C ALA A 13 -1.62 19.75 30.76
N VAL A 14 -0.92 18.64 30.84
CA VAL A 14 -0.32 17.96 29.70
C VAL A 14 -1.00 16.61 29.50
N HIS A 15 -1.09 16.16 28.26
CA HIS A 15 -1.64 14.87 27.92
C HIS A 15 -0.84 14.25 26.78
N ALA A 16 -0.75 12.92 26.78
CA ALA A 16 -0.13 12.15 25.72
C ALA A 16 -0.90 10.84 25.52
N HIS A 17 -1.17 10.52 24.26
CA HIS A 17 -1.83 9.31 23.82
C HIS A 17 -0.95 8.64 22.76
N HIS A 18 -0.56 7.40 23.04
CA HIS A 18 0.23 6.57 22.15
C HIS A 18 -0.59 5.38 21.64
N ARG A 19 -0.56 5.15 20.33
CA ARG A 19 -1.11 3.94 19.71
C ARG A 19 -0.08 3.37 18.75
N ASN A 20 0.23 2.09 18.94
CA ASN A 20 1.14 1.35 18.08
C ASN A 20 0.41 0.24 17.33
N ASP A 21 1.14 -0.34 16.38
CA ASP A 21 0.71 -1.45 15.59
C ASP A 21 0.69 -2.74 16.41
N ALA A 22 1.61 -2.94 17.36
CA ALA A 22 1.70 -4.15 18.20
C ALA A 22 0.38 -4.57 18.87
N THR A 23 -0.52 -3.62 19.14
CA THR A 23 -1.82 -3.84 19.80
C THR A 23 -3.01 -3.99 18.84
N LEU A 24 -2.78 -4.03 17.52
CA LEU A 24 -3.84 -4.04 16.51
C LEU A 24 -3.90 -5.37 15.74
N ALA A 25 -5.10 -5.80 15.37
CA ALA A 25 -5.23 -6.91 14.43
C ALA A 25 -4.82 -6.49 13.00
N ASN A 26 -4.34 -7.44 12.20
CA ASN A 26 -4.18 -7.24 10.76
C ASN A 26 -5.55 -7.27 10.06
N SER A 27 -5.66 -6.70 8.86
CA SER A 27 -6.90 -6.77 8.07
C SER A 27 -7.12 -8.17 7.50
N TRP A 28 -8.39 -8.53 7.25
CA TRP A 28 -8.74 -9.83 6.67
C TRP A 28 -8.04 -10.08 5.32
N PHE A 29 -8.03 -9.07 4.44
CA PHE A 29 -7.40 -9.15 3.12
C PHE A 29 -5.88 -9.36 3.20
N ASN A 30 -5.22 -8.67 4.14
CA ASN A 30 -3.79 -8.86 4.37
C ASN A 30 -3.49 -10.27 4.88
N ASN A 31 -4.28 -10.78 5.83
CA ASN A 31 -4.14 -12.15 6.32
C ASN A 31 -4.35 -13.18 5.21
N ARG A 32 -5.37 -12.99 4.37
CA ARG A 32 -5.64 -13.87 3.22
C ARG A 32 -4.48 -13.89 2.21
N ALA A 33 -3.84 -12.74 1.98
CA ALA A 33 -2.76 -12.60 1.00
C ALA A 33 -1.35 -12.80 1.59
N GLY A 34 -1.23 -13.20 2.86
CA GLY A 34 0.06 -13.37 3.54
C GLY A 34 0.85 -12.06 3.74
N VAL A 35 0.17 -10.92 3.66
CA VAL A 35 0.77 -9.58 3.72
C VAL A 35 0.91 -9.14 5.18
N PRO A 36 2.10 -8.70 5.63
CA PRO A 36 2.28 -8.15 6.96
C PRO A 36 1.38 -6.92 7.18
N ARG A 37 0.95 -6.73 8.43
CA ARG A 37 0.22 -5.52 8.81
C ARG A 37 1.05 -4.28 8.51
N GLY A 38 0.42 -3.27 7.91
CA GLY A 38 1.06 -1.97 7.70
C GLY A 38 1.41 -1.28 9.03
N ASP A 39 2.47 -0.48 9.02
CA ASP A 39 2.86 0.30 10.19
C ASP A 39 1.75 1.28 10.60
N LEU A 40 1.42 1.29 11.90
CA LEU A 40 0.61 2.34 12.50
C LEU A 40 1.28 2.80 13.80
N ARG A 41 1.76 4.04 13.80
CA ARG A 41 2.29 4.70 15.01
C ARG A 41 1.66 6.08 15.10
N ARG A 42 0.82 6.29 16.10
CA ARG A 42 0.14 7.56 16.33
C ARG A 42 0.48 8.07 17.72
N ASN A 43 1.12 9.25 17.75
CA ASN A 43 1.44 9.99 18.95
C ASN A 43 0.65 11.30 18.92
N LEU A 44 -0.34 11.42 19.81
CA LEU A 44 -1.05 12.66 20.05
C LEU A 44 -0.61 13.19 21.40
N PHE A 45 -0.03 14.37 21.45
CA PHE A 45 0.41 14.99 22.68
C PHE A 45 0.01 16.45 22.67
N GLY A 46 -0.21 17.00 23.85
CA GLY A 46 -0.62 18.38 23.95
C GLY A 46 -0.57 18.89 25.36
N GLY A 47 -0.71 20.19 25.47
CA GLY A 47 -0.64 20.87 26.74
C GLY A 47 -1.44 22.15 26.67
N ARG A 48 -2.08 22.45 27.79
CA ARG A 48 -2.78 23.71 28.00
C ARG A 48 -2.18 24.43 29.18
N LEU A 49 -2.10 25.74 29.09
CA LEU A 49 -1.70 26.64 30.16
C LEU A 49 -2.65 27.85 30.17
N GLY A 50 -3.02 28.30 31.35
CA GLY A 50 -3.75 29.55 31.49
C GLY A 50 -3.55 30.17 32.87
N GLY A 51 -3.80 31.46 32.97
CA GLY A 51 -3.62 32.23 34.20
C GLY A 51 -3.80 33.72 33.96
N PRO A 52 -3.63 34.56 34.99
CA PRO A 52 -3.75 36.00 34.88
C PRO A 52 -2.47 36.61 34.28
N VAL A 53 -2.63 37.50 33.31
CA VAL A 53 -1.61 38.51 32.95
C VAL A 53 -1.70 39.68 33.94
N VAL A 54 -2.93 40.13 34.22
CA VAL A 54 -3.27 41.09 35.27
C VAL A 54 -4.39 40.47 36.11
N LYS A 55 -4.15 40.27 37.40
CA LYS A 55 -5.13 39.67 38.31
C LYS A 55 -6.48 40.41 38.21
N ASP A 56 -7.56 39.65 38.20
CA ASP A 56 -8.95 40.11 38.10
C ASP A 56 -9.33 40.87 36.81
N ARG A 57 -8.40 41.07 35.86
CA ARG A 57 -8.61 41.96 34.70
C ARG A 57 -8.25 41.35 33.36
N LEU A 58 -7.12 40.65 33.26
CA LEU A 58 -6.60 40.12 32.00
C LEU A 58 -6.06 38.72 32.21
N PHE A 59 -6.56 37.77 31.44
CA PHE A 59 -6.17 36.36 31.50
C PHE A 59 -5.65 35.90 30.15
N PHE A 60 -4.66 35.00 30.15
CA PHE A 60 -4.19 34.34 28.94
C PHE A 60 -4.54 32.85 28.97
N PHE A 61 -4.71 32.30 27.77
CA PHE A 61 -4.91 30.87 27.56
C PHE A 61 -4.08 30.45 26.36
N TYR A 62 -3.30 29.41 26.53
CA TYR A 62 -2.51 28.78 25.48
C TYR A 62 -2.84 27.30 25.45
N ASN A 63 -3.14 26.78 24.26
CA ASN A 63 -3.30 25.35 24.02
C ASN A 63 -2.43 24.95 22.85
N TYR A 64 -1.72 23.85 23.00
CA TYR A 64 -0.92 23.26 21.95
C TYR A 64 -1.26 21.78 21.81
N GLU A 65 -1.49 21.35 20.58
CA GLU A 65 -1.70 19.97 20.22
C GLU A 65 -0.75 19.60 19.07
N GLY A 66 -0.05 18.49 19.24
CA GLY A 66 0.85 17.90 18.26
C GLY A 66 0.43 16.48 17.91
N LEU A 67 0.26 16.22 16.62
CA LEU A 67 0.01 14.88 16.09
C LEU A 67 1.21 14.43 15.25
N ARG A 68 1.85 13.33 15.65
CA ARG A 68 2.83 12.61 14.82
C ARG A 68 2.26 11.25 14.47
N GLU A 69 1.97 11.05 13.18
CA GLU A 69 1.37 9.82 12.67
C GLU A 69 2.22 9.21 11.56
N THR A 70 2.48 7.91 11.66
CA THR A 70 2.97 7.07 10.58
C THR A 70 1.91 6.01 10.32
N ARG A 71 1.40 5.96 9.10
CA ARG A 71 0.37 5.01 8.69
C ARG A 71 0.71 4.44 7.33
N ALA A 72 0.75 3.12 7.24
CA ALA A 72 0.77 2.40 5.99
C ALA A 72 -0.62 1.85 5.69
N THR A 73 -1.04 1.92 4.44
CA THR A 73 -2.28 1.34 3.94
C THR A 73 -1.93 0.28 2.93
N SER A 74 -2.62 -0.85 2.94
CA SER A 74 -2.45 -1.84 1.88
C SER A 74 -3.01 -1.27 0.58
N VAL A 75 -2.25 -1.40 -0.49
CA VAL A 75 -2.63 -1.01 -1.84
C VAL A 75 -2.54 -2.23 -2.74
N VAL A 76 -3.47 -2.36 -3.68
CA VAL A 76 -3.39 -3.37 -4.74
C VAL A 76 -2.83 -2.72 -5.99
N ARG A 77 -1.85 -3.37 -6.62
CA ARG A 77 -1.29 -2.97 -7.92
C ARG A 77 -1.36 -4.13 -8.89
N THR A 78 -1.72 -3.87 -10.13
CA THR A 78 -1.71 -4.88 -11.18
C THR A 78 -0.27 -5.16 -11.58
N VAL A 79 0.14 -6.44 -11.52
CA VAL A 79 1.47 -6.92 -11.87
C VAL A 79 1.36 -8.15 -12.78
N PRO A 80 2.40 -8.45 -13.60
CA PRO A 80 2.45 -9.66 -14.42
C PRO A 80 2.32 -10.94 -13.58
N THR A 81 1.68 -11.97 -14.12
CA THR A 81 1.68 -13.30 -13.50
C THR A 81 2.99 -14.04 -13.78
N ALA A 82 3.29 -15.06 -12.97
CA ALA A 82 4.44 -15.94 -13.21
C ALA A 82 4.34 -16.66 -14.57
N SER A 83 3.11 -16.97 -15.01
CA SER A 83 2.86 -17.52 -16.36
C SER A 83 3.29 -16.55 -17.45
N LEU A 84 2.86 -15.28 -17.36
CA LEU A 84 3.27 -14.25 -18.33
C LEU A 84 4.79 -14.03 -18.32
N ALA A 85 5.42 -14.02 -17.14
CA ALA A 85 6.88 -13.88 -17.03
C ALA A 85 7.65 -15.10 -17.59
N ALA A 86 7.06 -16.29 -17.58
CA ALA A 86 7.59 -17.46 -18.28
C ALA A 86 7.39 -17.38 -19.81
N GLY A 87 6.75 -16.32 -20.30
CA GLY A 87 6.46 -16.14 -21.72
C GLY A 87 5.19 -16.84 -22.19
N ASN A 88 4.32 -17.27 -21.26
CA ASN A 88 3.05 -17.89 -21.57
C ASN A 88 1.93 -16.86 -21.51
N ILE A 89 1.27 -16.63 -22.65
CA ILE A 89 0.09 -15.77 -22.76
C ILE A 89 -1.16 -16.63 -22.73
N GLN A 90 -2.09 -16.28 -21.85
CA GLN A 90 -3.35 -16.97 -21.66
C GLN A 90 -4.52 -16.11 -22.11
N PHE A 91 -5.42 -16.65 -22.93
CA PHE A 91 -6.61 -15.93 -23.40
C PHE A 91 -7.80 -16.87 -23.58
N VAL A 92 -8.99 -16.30 -23.76
CA VAL A 92 -10.22 -17.05 -23.99
C VAL A 92 -10.68 -16.82 -25.42
N ASP A 93 -11.07 -17.87 -26.11
CA ASP A 93 -11.66 -17.73 -27.44
C ASP A 93 -13.17 -17.42 -27.38
N ASN A 94 -13.79 -17.25 -28.55
CA ASN A 94 -15.22 -16.96 -28.65
C ASN A 94 -16.13 -18.09 -28.13
N THR A 95 -15.57 -19.28 -27.87
CA THR A 95 -16.29 -20.45 -27.34
C THR A 95 -16.12 -20.60 -25.82
N GLY A 96 -15.35 -19.72 -25.18
CA GLY A 96 -15.09 -19.76 -23.75
C GLY A 96 -13.94 -20.68 -23.35
N GLN A 97 -13.20 -21.26 -24.31
CA GLN A 97 -12.05 -22.13 -24.02
C GLN A 97 -10.81 -21.31 -23.65
N ASN A 98 -10.09 -21.73 -22.61
CA ASN A 98 -8.84 -21.09 -22.22
C ASN A 98 -7.68 -21.67 -23.05
N TRP A 99 -6.98 -20.80 -23.78
CA TRP A 99 -5.78 -21.13 -24.53
C TRP A 99 -4.54 -20.58 -23.81
N THR A 100 -3.43 -21.32 -23.90
CA THR A 100 -2.11 -20.86 -23.45
C THR A 100 -1.14 -20.98 -24.62
N ILE A 101 -0.46 -19.89 -24.96
CA ILE A 101 0.52 -19.82 -26.05
C ILE A 101 1.84 -19.32 -25.48
N ASN A 102 2.93 -20.05 -25.75
CA ASN A 102 4.28 -19.66 -25.33
C ASN A 102 5.00 -18.81 -26.39
N THR A 103 6.13 -18.20 -26.04
CA THR A 103 6.91 -17.35 -26.96
C THR A 103 7.40 -18.06 -28.20
N GLN A 104 7.72 -19.37 -28.12
CA GLN A 104 8.14 -20.15 -29.29
C GLN A 104 7.01 -20.29 -30.30
N GLN A 105 5.78 -20.55 -29.83
CA GLN A 105 4.60 -20.62 -30.67
C GLN A 105 4.24 -19.24 -31.25
N ILE A 106 4.43 -18.15 -30.50
CA ILE A 106 4.22 -16.79 -31.01
C ILE A 106 5.18 -16.48 -32.17
N ASN A 107 6.46 -16.84 -32.03
CA ASN A 107 7.45 -16.62 -33.08
C ASN A 107 7.20 -17.44 -34.35
N THR A 108 6.30 -18.44 -34.31
CA THR A 108 5.87 -19.17 -35.51
C THR A 108 4.70 -18.52 -36.25
N PHE A 109 4.08 -17.47 -35.69
CA PHE A 109 2.99 -16.78 -36.36
C PHE A 109 3.46 -16.03 -37.59
N THR A 110 2.78 -16.26 -38.71
CA THR A 110 3.03 -15.56 -39.97
C THR A 110 1.77 -14.86 -40.45
N LEU A 111 1.88 -13.62 -40.90
CA LEU A 111 0.81 -12.88 -41.57
C LEU A 111 1.24 -12.66 -43.02
N GLY A 112 0.47 -13.23 -43.96
CA GLY A 112 0.82 -13.16 -45.38
C GLY A 112 2.16 -13.82 -45.75
N GLY A 113 2.61 -14.80 -44.96
CA GLY A 113 3.90 -15.49 -45.17
C GLY A 113 5.11 -14.79 -44.55
N ALA A 114 4.95 -13.61 -43.95
CA ALA A 114 6.00 -12.93 -43.19
C ALA A 114 5.84 -13.23 -41.68
N PRO A 115 6.95 -13.46 -40.94
CA PRO A 115 6.89 -13.61 -39.49
C PRO A 115 6.29 -12.36 -38.83
N VAL A 116 5.33 -12.55 -37.94
CA VAL A 116 4.74 -11.47 -37.14
C VAL A 116 5.38 -11.48 -35.77
N VAL A 117 6.16 -10.44 -35.51
CA VAL A 117 6.67 -10.02 -34.19
C VAL A 117 7.40 -11.12 -33.42
N ASP A 118 8.73 -11.06 -33.46
CA ASP A 118 9.56 -11.77 -32.47
C ASP A 118 9.27 -11.21 -31.07
N VAL A 119 8.96 -12.09 -30.12
CA VAL A 119 8.88 -11.68 -28.70
C VAL A 119 10.27 -11.26 -28.25
N ASN A 120 10.44 -9.97 -27.92
CA ASN A 120 11.72 -9.44 -27.48
C ASN A 120 12.15 -10.12 -26.16
N PRO A 121 13.29 -10.83 -26.12
CA PRO A 121 13.74 -11.55 -24.91
C PRO A 121 14.01 -10.62 -23.72
N LEU A 122 14.32 -9.33 -23.95
CA LEU A 122 14.46 -8.33 -22.89
C LEU A 122 13.14 -8.07 -22.15
N VAL A 123 12.00 -8.16 -22.85
CA VAL A 123 10.67 -7.98 -22.25
C VAL A 123 10.34 -9.16 -21.34
N THR A 124 10.66 -10.39 -21.76
CA THR A 124 10.50 -11.58 -20.91
C THR A 124 11.40 -11.50 -19.68
N ALA A 125 12.66 -11.10 -19.84
CA ALA A 125 13.57 -10.91 -18.71
C ALA A 125 13.09 -9.81 -17.74
N LEU A 126 12.54 -8.71 -18.28
CA LEU A 126 11.94 -7.65 -17.46
C LEU A 126 10.77 -8.19 -16.62
N PHE A 127 9.87 -8.96 -17.21
CA PHE A 127 8.75 -9.57 -16.50
C PHE A 127 9.19 -10.60 -15.46
N GLN A 128 10.21 -11.40 -15.74
CA GLN A 128 10.81 -12.30 -14.72
C GLN A 128 11.36 -11.50 -13.54
N SER A 129 12.08 -10.41 -13.82
CA SER A 129 12.59 -9.52 -12.78
C SER A 129 11.47 -8.81 -12.00
N ALA A 130 10.32 -8.56 -12.65
CA ALA A 130 9.15 -7.96 -12.02
C ALA A 130 8.46 -8.99 -11.11
N VAL A 131 8.18 -10.21 -11.58
CA VAL A 131 7.53 -11.25 -10.78
C VAL A 131 8.38 -11.67 -9.58
N ALA A 132 9.70 -11.74 -9.74
CA ALA A 132 10.61 -12.02 -8.62
C ALA A 132 10.55 -10.96 -7.51
N ARG A 133 10.28 -9.70 -7.88
CA ARG A 133 10.15 -8.57 -6.94
C ARG A 133 8.72 -8.38 -6.43
N TYR A 134 7.73 -8.74 -7.24
CA TYR A 134 6.32 -8.40 -7.08
C TYR A 134 5.44 -9.63 -7.41
N PRO A 135 5.47 -10.69 -6.59
CA PRO A 135 4.66 -11.88 -6.83
C PRO A 135 3.17 -11.59 -6.65
N VAL A 136 2.32 -12.03 -7.58
CA VAL A 136 0.86 -11.94 -7.46
C VAL A 136 0.38 -12.67 -6.21
N ASN A 137 -0.45 -12.01 -5.41
CA ASN A 137 -1.08 -12.58 -4.21
C ASN A 137 -2.59 -12.29 -4.11
N ASP A 138 -3.16 -11.62 -5.12
CA ASP A 138 -4.59 -11.35 -5.25
C ASP A 138 -5.03 -11.54 -6.71
N LEU A 139 -5.79 -12.59 -7.01
CA LEU A 139 -6.31 -12.86 -8.37
C LEU A 139 -7.66 -12.19 -8.65
N THR A 140 -8.20 -11.42 -7.70
CA THR A 140 -9.48 -10.70 -7.90
C THR A 140 -9.30 -9.39 -8.68
N VAL A 141 -8.05 -8.98 -8.92
CA VAL A 141 -7.67 -7.78 -9.68
C VAL A 141 -6.85 -8.19 -10.90
N GLY A 142 -7.04 -7.48 -12.02
CA GLY A 142 -6.44 -7.83 -13.31
C GLY A 142 -7.35 -8.74 -14.13
N ASP A 143 -6.75 -9.47 -15.08
CA ASP A 143 -7.45 -10.44 -15.93
C ASP A 143 -7.45 -11.88 -15.38
N GLY A 144 -6.78 -12.10 -14.23
CA GLY A 144 -6.67 -13.40 -13.57
C GLY A 144 -5.87 -14.44 -14.36
N ARG A 145 -5.21 -14.03 -15.45
CA ARG A 145 -4.52 -14.89 -16.42
C ARG A 145 -3.09 -14.42 -16.65
N ASN A 146 -2.93 -13.26 -17.27
CA ASN A 146 -1.63 -12.66 -17.58
C ASN A 146 -1.21 -11.61 -16.54
N SER A 147 -2.17 -11.09 -15.81
CA SER A 147 -2.03 -10.06 -14.80
C SER A 147 -2.83 -10.41 -13.55
N GLY A 148 -2.28 -10.07 -12.40
CA GLY A 148 -2.92 -10.23 -11.10
C GLY A 148 -2.65 -9.04 -10.21
N GLY A 149 -3.36 -8.97 -9.09
CA GLY A 149 -3.10 -8.03 -8.02
C GLY A 149 -1.92 -8.44 -7.15
N LEU A 150 -1.07 -7.47 -6.84
CA LEU A 150 -0.18 -7.47 -5.69
C LEU A 150 -0.77 -6.55 -4.63
N LEU A 151 -1.30 -7.15 -3.56
CA LEU A 151 -1.60 -6.48 -2.30
C LEU A 151 -0.29 -6.32 -1.52
N ALA A 152 0.10 -5.09 -1.22
CA ALA A 152 1.25 -4.80 -0.35
C ALA A 152 1.04 -3.49 0.45
N PRO A 153 1.71 -3.30 1.60
CA PRO A 153 1.69 -2.04 2.31
C PRO A 153 2.25 -0.90 1.46
N SER A 154 1.67 0.29 1.54
CA SER A 154 2.09 1.48 0.78
C SER A 154 3.53 1.92 1.08
N ASN A 155 4.03 1.58 2.26
CA ASN A 155 5.40 1.84 2.70
C ASN A 155 6.33 0.63 2.54
N ALA A 156 5.87 -0.46 1.90
CA ALA A 156 6.70 -1.62 1.63
C ALA A 156 7.85 -1.20 0.71
N ARG A 157 8.97 -0.84 1.33
CA ARG A 157 10.25 -0.70 0.65
C ARG A 157 10.66 -2.11 0.28
N ILE A 158 10.33 -2.52 -0.94
CA ILE A 158 10.71 -3.82 -1.49
C ILE A 158 12.22 -3.77 -1.62
N ARG A 159 12.88 -4.28 -0.57
CA ARG A 159 14.34 -4.38 -0.55
C ARG A 159 14.70 -5.39 -1.64
N PRO A 160 15.56 -5.03 -2.60
CA PRO A 160 16.14 -6.04 -3.47
C PRO A 160 16.85 -7.04 -2.55
N ARG A 161 16.46 -8.32 -2.63
CA ARG A 161 17.35 -9.40 -2.21
C ARG A 161 18.49 -9.35 -3.22
N ILE A 162 19.62 -8.80 -2.80
CA ILE A 162 20.93 -8.99 -3.43
C ILE A 162 21.42 -10.36 -2.98
#